data_AF-A0A3R7GXY7-F1
#
_entry.id   AF-A0A3R7GXY7-F1
#
_cell.length_a   1.000
_cell.length_b   1.000
_cell.length_c   1.000
_cell.angle_alpha   90.00
_cell.angle_beta   90.00
_cell.angle_gamma   90.00
#
_symmetry.space_group_name_H-M   'P 1'
#
loop_
_entity.id
_entity.type
_entity.pdbx_description
1 polymer ?
#
loop_
_entity_poly.entity_id
_entity_poly.type
_entity_poly.pdbx_seq_one_letter_code
_entity_poly.pdbx_strand_id
1 'polypeptide(L)'
;MVTIDASSERSDGITRVQIVVANTRETPQRVRLRCRLEGPLWLPQRNGVPDPRWDGDCWSGTIRPNRRRGIGVASPAPPTEPLVEVVSSERCEADAVGPSADITLAELEDWRPTSAVLGLERERERAYDGDERTP
;
A
#
# COMPACT_ATOMS: atom_id res chain seq x y z
N MET A 1 23.52 3.25 -0.26
CA MET A 1 22.92 3.78 0.99
C MET A 1 21.41 3.75 0.86
N VAL A 2 20.65 3.75 1.97
CA VAL A 2 19.22 4.07 1.94
C VAL A 2 19.08 5.54 2.33
N THR A 3 18.40 6.33 1.51
CA THR A 3 18.14 7.75 1.78
C THR A 3 16.65 8.01 1.76
N ILE A 4 16.21 8.98 2.55
CA ILE A 4 14.84 9.44 2.59
C ILE A 4 14.80 10.91 2.22
N ASP A 5 13.88 11.23 1.33
CA ASP A 5 13.44 12.58 1.04
C ASP A 5 11.96 12.65 1.39
N ALA A 6 11.57 13.62 2.22
CA ALA A 6 10.18 13.78 2.64
C ALA A 6 9.77 15.24 2.55
N SER A 7 8.60 15.49 1.99
CA SER A 7 8.00 16.81 1.90
C SER A 7 6.56 16.76 2.36
N SER A 8 6.05 17.90 2.81
CA SER A 8 4.64 18.02 3.18
C SER A 8 4.01 19.27 2.58
N GLU A 9 2.73 19.15 2.26
CA GLU A 9 1.88 20.23 1.81
C GLU A 9 0.62 20.24 2.67
N ARG A 10 0.23 21.40 3.18
CA ARG A 10 -1.01 21.56 3.96
C ARG A 10 -2.03 22.35 3.16
N SER A 11 -3.20 21.77 2.95
CA SER A 11 -4.33 22.40 2.24
C SER A 11 -5.64 21.94 2.88
N ASP A 12 -6.61 22.84 3.05
CA ASP A 12 -7.95 22.53 3.60
C ASP A 12 -7.91 21.79 4.96
N GLY A 13 -6.95 22.15 5.81
CA GLY A 13 -6.76 21.50 7.12
C GLY A 13 -6.12 20.10 7.06
N ILE A 14 -5.74 19.63 5.87
CA ILE A 14 -5.14 18.32 5.64
C ILE A 14 -3.67 18.51 5.30
N THR A 15 -2.80 17.83 6.04
CA THR A 15 -1.38 17.66 5.69
C THR A 15 -1.24 16.43 4.83
N ARG A 16 -0.71 16.59 3.61
CA ARG A 16 -0.26 15.51 2.73
C ARG A 16 1.25 15.41 2.82
N VAL A 17 1.76 14.21 3.01
CA VAL A 17 3.19 13.92 3.09
C VAL A 17 3.55 12.99 1.95
N GLN A 18 4.60 13.36 1.22
CA GLN A 18 5.21 12.55 0.19
C GLN A 18 6.58 12.12 0.68
N ILE A 19 6.83 10.81 0.67
CA ILE A 19 8.08 10.21 1.14
C ILE A 19 8.68 9.43 -0.02
N VAL A 20 9.94 9.70 -0.33
CA VAL A 20 10.72 8.96 -1.33
C VAL A 20 11.86 8.24 -0.63
N VAL A 21 11.81 6.92 -0.65
CA VAL A 21 12.91 6.07 -0.20
C VAL A 21 13.75 5.69 -1.41
N ALA A 22 15.04 6.00 -1.39
CA ALA A 22 15.97 5.61 -2.45
C ALA A 22 17.02 4.62 -1.90
N ASN A 23 17.19 3.50 -2.60
CA ASN A 23 18.27 2.56 -2.34
C ASN A 23 19.34 2.69 -3.43
N THR A 24 20.49 3.25 -3.07
CA THR A 24 21.67 3.36 -3.94
C THR A 24 22.68 2.23 -3.73
N ARG A 25 22.32 1.19 -2.96
CA ARG A 25 23.15 -0.02 -2.85
C ARG A 25 22.85 -0.96 -4.02
N GLU A 26 23.81 -1.84 -4.30
CA GLU A 26 23.66 -2.96 -5.24
C GLU A 26 22.87 -4.15 -4.67
N THR A 27 22.48 -4.08 -3.40
CA THR A 27 21.72 -5.13 -2.70
C THR A 27 20.35 -4.61 -2.29
N PRO A 28 19.31 -5.47 -2.27
CA PRO A 28 18.02 -5.10 -1.73
C PRO A 28 18.12 -4.67 -0.28
N GLN A 29 17.29 -3.72 0.12
CA GLN A 29 17.21 -3.24 1.49
C GLN A 29 15.78 -3.34 1.99
N ARG A 30 15.57 -3.99 3.13
CA ARG A 30 14.31 -3.92 3.88
C ARG A 30 14.36 -2.67 4.74
N VAL A 31 13.35 -1.82 4.59
CA VAL A 31 13.27 -0.52 5.25
C VAL A 31 11.98 -0.46 6.06
N ARG A 32 12.09 0.01 7.30
CA ARG A 32 10.95 0.36 8.15
C ARG A 32 10.99 1.84 8.46
N LEU A 33 9.88 2.52 8.20
CA LEU A 33 9.68 3.95 8.42
C LEU A 33 8.59 4.18 9.43
N ARG A 34 8.66 5.29 10.17
CA ARG A 34 7.59 5.75 11.04
C ARG A 34 7.17 7.17 10.69
N CYS A 35 5.89 7.37 10.43
CA CYS A 35 5.31 8.71 10.32
C CYS A 35 5.15 9.33 11.70
N ARG A 36 5.55 10.59 11.87
CA ARG A 36 5.54 11.28 13.16
C ARG A 36 4.36 12.25 13.33
N LEU A 37 3.42 12.29 12.39
CA LEU A 37 2.25 13.16 12.50
C LEU A 37 1.39 12.75 13.70
N GLU A 38 1.15 13.69 14.61
CA GLU A 38 0.40 13.49 15.85
C GLU A 38 -1.13 13.55 15.59
N GLY A 39 -1.63 12.59 14.82
CA GLY A 39 -3.05 12.46 14.50
C GLY A 39 -3.35 11.23 13.64
N PRO A 40 -4.62 11.01 13.27
CA PRO A 40 -4.99 9.86 12.46
C PRO A 40 -4.29 9.93 11.09
N LEU A 41 -3.70 8.81 10.68
CA LEU A 41 -3.09 8.69 9.37
C LEU A 41 -4.09 8.11 8.39
N TRP A 42 -4.23 8.80 7.27
CA TRP A 42 -4.96 8.36 6.10
C TRP A 42 -3.96 7.79 5.12
N LEU A 43 -3.88 6.47 5.18
CA LEU A 43 -2.98 5.66 4.38
C LEU A 43 -3.62 5.40 3.01
N PRO A 44 -2.80 5.21 1.96
CA PRO A 44 -3.31 4.84 0.65
C PRO A 44 -4.06 3.52 0.76
N GLN A 45 -5.28 3.51 0.25
CA GLN A 45 -6.12 2.32 0.15
C GLN A 45 -6.17 1.90 -1.31
N ARG A 46 -6.06 0.60 -1.56
CA ARG A 46 -6.30 0.02 -2.89
C ARG A 46 -7.64 -0.70 -2.83
N ASN A 47 -8.63 -0.20 -3.56
CA ASN A 47 -9.99 -0.74 -3.59
C ASN A 47 -10.65 -0.90 -2.21
N GLY A 48 -10.36 0.04 -1.29
CA GLY A 48 -10.89 0.04 0.08
C GLY A 48 -10.12 -0.82 1.07
N VAL A 49 -9.09 -1.56 0.61
CA VAL A 49 -8.20 -2.34 1.47
C VAL A 49 -6.99 -1.49 1.86
N PRO A 50 -6.68 -1.33 3.16
CA PRO A 50 -5.44 -0.70 3.61
C PRO A 50 -4.22 -1.43 3.04
N ASP A 51 -3.21 -0.69 2.55
CA ASP A 51 -1.98 -1.32 2.06
C ASP A 51 -1.31 -2.11 3.21
N PRO A 52 -1.13 -3.44 3.08
CA PRO A 52 -0.61 -4.30 4.14
C PRO A 52 0.84 -4.02 4.52
N ARG A 53 1.53 -3.15 3.77
CA ARG A 53 2.84 -2.62 4.16
C ARG A 53 2.78 -1.68 5.37
N TRP A 54 1.60 -1.22 5.73
CA TRP A 54 1.39 -0.37 6.88
C TRP A 54 0.92 -1.16 8.11
N ASP A 55 1.57 -0.91 9.22
CA ASP A 55 1.18 -1.34 10.55
C ASP A 55 1.10 -0.09 11.43
N GLY A 56 -0.11 0.43 11.60
CA GLY A 56 -0.36 1.71 12.27
C GLY A 56 0.33 2.89 11.57
N ASP A 57 1.29 3.51 12.24
CA ASP A 57 2.10 4.62 11.73
C ASP A 57 3.41 4.19 11.08
N CYS A 58 3.64 2.88 10.98
CA CYS A 58 4.86 2.31 10.46
C CYS A 58 4.64 1.71 9.07
N TRP A 59 5.46 2.13 8.10
CA TRP A 59 5.52 1.49 6.79
C TRP A 59 6.73 0.54 6.72
N SER A 60 6.54 -0.64 6.13
CA SER A 60 7.61 -1.61 5.89
C SER A 60 7.64 -2.05 4.43
N GLY A 61 8.83 -2.13 3.85
CA GLY A 61 8.97 -2.67 2.50
C GLY A 61 10.41 -2.90 2.04
N THR A 62 10.55 -3.73 1.02
CA THR A 62 11.84 -4.02 0.39
C THR A 62 12.06 -3.10 -0.81
N ILE A 63 13.18 -2.37 -0.82
CA ILE A 63 13.59 -1.53 -1.94
C ILE A 63 14.69 -2.25 -2.73
N ARG A 64 14.41 -2.53 -4.00
CA ARG A 64 15.36 -3.14 -4.95
C ARG A 64 16.65 -2.31 -5.09
N PRO A 65 17.77 -2.94 -5.49
CA PRO A 65 18.99 -2.22 -5.83
C PRO A 65 18.75 -1.12 -6.85
N ASN A 66 19.35 0.06 -6.65
CA ASN A 66 19.25 1.19 -7.58
C ASN A 66 17.81 1.54 -7.97
N ARG A 67 16.90 1.50 -6.99
CA ARG A 67 15.47 1.85 -7.17
C ARG A 67 15.01 2.81 -6.09
N ARG A 68 13.90 3.46 -6.39
CA ARG A 68 13.20 4.39 -5.50
C ARG A 68 11.76 3.93 -5.30
N ARG A 69 11.17 4.28 -4.16
CA ARG A 69 9.77 4.03 -3.85
C ARG A 69 9.15 5.30 -3.28
N GLY A 70 8.05 5.72 -3.89
CA GLY A 70 7.17 6.75 -3.34
C GLY A 70 6.16 6.14 -2.37
N ILE A 71 5.93 6.84 -1.27
CA ILE A 71 4.98 6.50 -0.22
C ILE A 71 4.21 7.79 0.10
N GLY A 72 2.88 7.73 0.08
CA GLY A 72 2.03 8.86 0.41
C GLY A 72 1.30 8.63 1.72
N VAL A 73 1.12 9.68 2.51
CA VAL A 73 0.30 9.68 3.73
C VAL A 73 -0.45 11.01 3.82
N ALA A 74 -1.64 11.01 4.38
CA ALA A 74 -2.32 12.25 4.76
C ALA A 74 -2.76 12.23 6.23
N SER A 75 -2.94 13.39 6.84
CA SER A 75 -3.47 13.52 8.20
C SER A 75 -4.11 14.90 8.39
N PRO A 76 -5.15 15.04 9.23
CA PRO A 76 -5.63 16.36 9.65
C PRO A 76 -4.60 17.08 10.58
N ALA A 77 -3.70 16.34 11.20
CA ALA A 77 -2.67 16.90 12.07
C ALA A 77 -1.74 17.87 11.31
N PRO A 78 -1.28 18.97 11.93
CA PRO A 78 -0.26 19.84 11.35
C PRO A 78 1.04 19.06 11.06
N PRO A 79 1.84 19.49 10.06
CA PRO A 79 3.14 18.88 9.81
C PRO A 79 4.06 19.05 11.03
N THR A 80 4.91 18.06 11.27
CA THR A 80 5.94 18.08 12.32
C THR A 80 7.30 17.78 11.71
N GLU A 81 8.38 18.23 12.34
CA GLU A 81 9.74 17.91 11.92
C GLU A 81 10.43 17.05 13.00
N PRO A 82 10.93 15.85 12.67
CA PRO A 82 10.91 15.22 11.35
C PRO A 82 9.55 14.68 10.95
N LEU A 83 9.17 14.82 9.66
CA LEU A 83 7.92 14.27 9.12
C LEU A 83 7.88 12.73 9.21
N VAL A 84 9.04 12.12 8.99
CA VAL A 84 9.23 10.66 8.96
C VAL A 84 10.59 10.32 9.56
N GLU A 85 10.66 9.17 10.20
CA GLU A 85 11.89 8.61 10.75
C GLU A 85 12.21 7.24 10.13
N VAL A 86 13.49 6.98 9.87
CA VAL A 86 13.97 5.63 9.54
C VAL A 86 14.05 4.83 10.84
N VAL A 87 13.19 3.84 11.02
CA VAL A 87 13.25 2.93 12.19
C VAL A 87 14.33 1.88 11.98
N SER A 88 14.40 1.31 10.78
CA SER A 88 15.47 0.37 10.42
C SER A 88 15.71 0.32 8.91
N SER A 89 16.94 -0.04 8.53
CA SER A 89 17.30 -0.37 7.16
C SER A 89 18.33 -1.50 7.16
N GLU A 90 17.97 -2.64 6.59
CA GLU A 90 18.80 -3.85 6.64
C GLU A 90 18.93 -4.46 5.24
N ARG A 91 20.09 -5.04 4.95
CA ARG A 91 20.28 -5.83 3.73
C ARG A 91 19.35 -7.05 3.76
N CYS A 92 18.74 -7.35 2.62
CA CYS A 92 17.93 -8.54 2.45
C CYS A 92 18.38 -9.32 1.21
N GLU A 93 18.07 -10.61 1.17
CA GLU A 93 18.38 -11.49 0.04
C GLU A 93 17.50 -11.16 -1.17
N ALA A 94 17.99 -11.48 -2.37
CA ALA A 94 17.28 -11.17 -3.61
C ALA A 94 15.93 -11.91 -3.72
N ASP A 95 15.82 -13.10 -3.16
CA ASP A 95 14.57 -13.86 -3.19
C ASP A 95 13.49 -13.28 -2.25
N ALA A 96 13.90 -12.49 -1.26
CA ALA A 96 13.00 -11.75 -0.37
C ALA A 96 12.46 -10.44 -0.98
N VAL A 97 12.72 -10.20 -2.26
CA VAL A 97 12.27 -9.03 -3.02
C VAL A 97 10.86 -9.21 -3.60
N GLY A 98 10.28 -10.40 -3.46
CA GLY A 98 8.87 -10.65 -3.75
C GLY A 98 7.94 -9.88 -2.78
N PRO A 99 6.67 -9.65 -3.18
CA PRO A 99 5.63 -9.26 -2.23
C PRO A 99 5.59 -10.28 -1.08
N SER A 100 5.33 -9.82 0.15
CA SER A 100 5.04 -10.74 1.26
C SER A 100 3.82 -11.59 0.94
N ALA A 101 3.62 -12.68 1.70
CA ALA A 101 2.41 -13.48 1.58
C ALA A 101 1.14 -12.62 1.73
N ASP A 102 1.12 -11.69 2.69
CA ASP A 102 -0.03 -10.79 2.89
C ASP A 102 -0.25 -9.84 1.72
N ILE A 103 0.82 -9.30 1.11
CA ILE A 103 0.70 -8.48 -0.10
C ILE A 103 0.18 -9.32 -1.27
N THR A 104 0.70 -10.54 -1.42
CA THR A 104 0.28 -11.47 -2.48
C THR A 104 -1.18 -11.85 -2.31
N LEU A 105 -1.60 -12.14 -1.08
CA LEU A 105 -2.98 -12.46 -0.74
C LEU A 105 -3.89 -11.27 -1.01
N ALA A 106 -3.52 -10.06 -0.56
CA ALA A 106 -4.27 -8.85 -0.86
C ALA A 106 -4.40 -8.59 -2.37
N GLU A 107 -3.36 -8.86 -3.17
CA GLU A 107 -3.42 -8.75 -4.63
C GLU A 107 -4.33 -9.79 -5.29
N LEU A 108 -4.41 -11.01 -4.72
CA LEU A 108 -5.34 -12.04 -5.17
C LEU A 108 -6.78 -11.74 -4.75
N GLU A 109 -6.99 -11.23 -3.53
CA GLU A 109 -8.29 -10.77 -3.04
C GLU A 109 -8.79 -9.52 -3.80
N ASP A 110 -7.85 -8.68 -4.25
CA ASP A 110 -8.13 -7.53 -5.12
C ASP A 110 -8.59 -7.94 -6.52
N TRP A 111 -8.32 -9.19 -6.93
CA TRP A 111 -8.76 -9.68 -8.21
C TRP A 111 -10.29 -9.70 -8.26
N ARG A 112 -10.84 -8.74 -9.01
CA ARG A 112 -12.26 -8.69 -9.34
C ARG A 112 -12.41 -8.91 -10.83
N PRO A 113 -13.14 -9.96 -11.26
CA PRO A 113 -13.51 -10.05 -12.66
C PRO A 113 -14.31 -8.80 -13.04
N THR A 114 -14.18 -8.33 -14.27
CA THR A 114 -14.88 -7.13 -14.74
C THR A 114 -16.37 -7.24 -14.47
N SER A 115 -17.03 -6.12 -14.15
CA SER A 115 -18.47 -6.11 -13.81
C SER A 115 -19.35 -6.75 -14.90
N ALA A 116 -18.90 -6.74 -16.15
CA ALA A 116 -19.51 -7.46 -17.26
C ALA A 116 -19.59 -8.99 -17.03
N VAL A 117 -18.54 -9.60 -16.47
CA VAL A 117 -18.50 -11.02 -16.13
C VAL A 117 -19.39 -11.32 -14.92
N LEU A 118 -19.40 -10.44 -13.90
CA LEU A 118 -20.31 -10.58 -12.75
C LEU A 118 -21.80 -10.43 -13.15
N GLY A 119 -22.09 -9.64 -14.19
CA GLY A 119 -23.43 -9.51 -14.77
C GLY A 119 -23.89 -10.79 -15.48
N LEU A 120 -22.99 -11.43 -16.24
CA LEU A 120 -23.24 -12.69 -16.93
C LEU A 120 -23.54 -13.85 -15.98
N GLU A 121 -22.84 -13.94 -14.84
CA GLU A 121 -23.11 -14.96 -13.82
C GLU A 121 -24.51 -14.75 -13.19
N ARG A 122 -24.90 -13.51 -12.86
CA ARG A 122 -26.27 -13.23 -12.36
C ARG A 122 -27.38 -13.50 -13.37
N GLU A 123 -27.09 -13.40 -14.67
CA GLU A 123 -28.03 -13.78 -15.73
C GLU A 123 -28.10 -15.31 -15.89
N ARG A 124 -26.98 -16.02 -15.76
CA ARG A 124 -26.94 -17.50 -15.76
C ARG A 124 -27.62 -18.11 -14.54
N GLU A 125 -27.44 -17.53 -13.37
CA GLU A 125 -28.05 -18.00 -12.12
C GLU A 125 -29.57 -17.79 -12.13
N ARG A 126 -30.05 -16.66 -12.68
CA ARG A 126 -31.48 -16.42 -12.93
C ARG A 126 -32.09 -17.32 -14.01
N ALA A 127 -31.29 -17.74 -15.00
CA ALA A 127 -31.72 -18.69 -16.00
C ALA A 127 -31.85 -20.11 -15.45
N TYR A 128 -31.14 -20.45 -14.36
CA TYR A 128 -31.20 -21.75 -13.70
C TYR A 128 -32.43 -21.88 -12.77
N ASP A 129 -32.81 -20.79 -12.08
CA ASP A 129 -34.01 -20.73 -11.22
C ASP A 129 -35.35 -20.74 -11.99
N GLY A 130 -35.30 -20.62 -13.33
CA GLY A 130 -36.48 -20.52 -14.19
C GLY A 130 -37.01 -21.85 -14.75
N ASP A 131 -36.32 -22.97 -14.54
CA ASP A 131 -36.64 -24.27 -15.17
C ASP A 131 -37.28 -25.31 -14.22
N GLU A 132 -37.79 -24.89 -13.06
CA GLU A 132 -38.73 -25.69 -12.27
C GLU A 132 -40.14 -25.09 -12.36
N ARG A 133 -40.79 -25.25 -13.51
CA ARG A 133 -42.24 -25.49 -13.57
C ARG A 133 -42.64 -26.12 -14.91
N THR A 134 -42.53 -27.44 -14.95
CA THR A 134 -43.18 -28.32 -15.91
C THR A 134 -44.71 -28.21 -15.77
N PRO A 135 -45.45 -28.46 -16.85
CA PRO A 135 -46.10 -29.76 -16.94
C PRO A 135 -45.80 -30.50 -18.24
#